data_AF-A0A2V7PZV7-F1
#
_entry.id   AF-A0A2V7PZV7-F1
#
_cell.length_a   1.000
_cell.length_b   1.000
_cell.length_c   1.000
_cell.angle_alpha   90.00
_cell.angle_beta   90.00
_cell.angle_gamma   90.00
#
_symmetry.space_group_name_H-M   'P 1'
#
loop_
_entity.id
_entity.type
_entity.pdbx_description
1 polymer ?
#
loop_
_entity_poly.entity_id
_entity_poly.type
_entity_poly.pdbx_seq_one_letter_code
_entity_poly.pdbx_strand_id
1 'polypeptide(L)'
;AYAAPEPAGLRDLVPQPSSVYYHPPMGIFILPYAAVRTATSPVDALLAFLQSTYDAAADLAHWDREALERPATSGAPPPVAPTRR
;
A
#
# COMPACT_ATOMS: atom_id res chain seq x y z
N ALA A 1 -1.66 6.32 0.41
CA ALA A 1 -1.31 5.85 -0.94
C ALA A 1 -1.69 6.92 -1.96
N TYR A 2 -0.92 7.02 -3.03
CA TYR A 2 -1.09 8.02 -4.09
C TYR A 2 -0.87 7.34 -5.44
N ALA A 3 -1.67 7.71 -6.44
CA ALA A 3 -1.53 7.26 -7.82
C ALA A 3 -1.83 8.44 -8.75
N ALA A 4 -0.90 8.75 -9.66
CA ALA A 4 -1.01 9.90 -10.56
C ALA A 4 -0.70 9.52 -12.02
N PRO A 5 -1.51 9.98 -12.99
CA PRO A 5 -2.81 10.65 -12.80
C PRO A 5 -3.80 9.78 -12.02
N GLU A 6 -4.78 10.39 -11.33
CA GLU A 6 -5.78 9.63 -10.56
C GLU A 6 -6.51 8.65 -11.48
N PRO A 7 -6.38 7.32 -11.28
CA PRO A 7 -7.10 6.35 -12.09
C PRO A 7 -8.61 6.50 -11.88
N ALA A 8 -9.38 6.35 -12.96
CA ALA A 8 -10.83 6.40 -12.87
C ALA A 8 -11.34 5.31 -11.91
N GLY A 9 -12.23 5.67 -10.98
CA GLY A 9 -12.75 4.75 -9.96
C GLY A 9 -11.88 4.59 -8.71
N LEU A 10 -10.69 5.21 -8.64
CA LEU A 10 -9.82 5.09 -7.47
C LEU A 10 -10.50 5.62 -6.19
N ARG A 11 -11.23 6.73 -6.30
CA ARG A 11 -11.93 7.37 -5.16
C ARG A 11 -13.07 6.53 -4.57
N ASP A 12 -13.60 5.57 -5.33
CA ASP A 12 -14.76 4.76 -4.96
C ASP A 12 -14.38 3.46 -4.25
N LEU A 13 -13.07 3.20 -4.13
CA LEU A 13 -12.54 2.02 -3.47
C LEU A 13 -12.77 2.05 -1.96
N VAL A 14 -12.97 0.86 -1.39
CA VAL A 14 -13.00 0.63 0.05
C VAL A 14 -11.76 -0.18 0.45
N PRO A 15 -10.58 0.47 0.59
CA PRO A 15 -9.36 -0.22 0.96
C PRO A 15 -9.42 -0.74 2.41
N GLN A 16 -8.62 -1.76 2.68
CA GLN A 16 -8.42 -2.27 4.04
C GLN A 16 -7.20 -1.60 4.67
N PRO A 17 -7.14 -1.43 6.01
CA PRO A 17 -8.21 -1.70 6.99
C PRO A 17 -9.32 -0.64 6.94
N SER A 18 -10.48 -0.91 7.56
CA SER A 18 -11.66 -0.02 7.56
C SER A 18 -11.42 1.41 8.10
N SER A 19 -10.30 1.66 8.77
CA SER A 19 -9.88 2.99 9.22
C SER A 19 -9.28 3.87 8.12
N VAL A 20 -9.03 3.32 6.92
CA VAL A 20 -8.51 4.07 5.77
C VAL A 20 -9.62 4.95 5.21
N TYR A 21 -9.27 6.16 4.79
CA TYR A 21 -10.19 7.07 4.10
C TYR A 21 -9.51 7.76 2.92
N TYR A 22 -10.31 8.14 1.93
CA TYR A 22 -9.85 8.98 0.81
C TYR A 22 -9.91 10.45 1.22
N HIS A 23 -8.87 11.22 0.87
CA HIS A 23 -8.81 12.68 1.07
C HIS A 23 -8.91 13.39 -0.30
N PRO A 24 -10.14 13.73 -0.75
CA PRO A 24 -10.38 14.25 -2.10
C PRO A 24 -9.55 15.47 -2.49
N PRO A 25 -9.32 16.47 -1.61
CA PRO A 25 -8.52 17.64 -1.98
C PRO A 25 -7.06 17.31 -2.35
N MET A 26 -6.53 16.18 -1.88
CA MET A 26 -5.15 15.76 -2.13
C MET A 26 -5.06 14.57 -3.09
N GLY A 27 -6.18 13.90 -3.40
CA GLY A 27 -6.18 12.68 -4.23
C GLY A 27 -5.42 11.50 -3.62
N ILE A 28 -5.46 11.34 -2.29
CA ILE A 28 -4.72 10.28 -1.57
C ILE A 28 -5.61 9.48 -0.63
N PHE A 29 -5.24 8.21 -0.42
CA PHE A 29 -5.72 7.45 0.73
C PHE A 29 -4.83 7.69 1.95
N ILE A 30 -5.47 7.89 3.11
CA ILE A 30 -4.81 8.10 4.40
C ILE A 30 -5.19 6.96 5.35
N LEU A 31 -4.17 6.32 5.92
CA LEU A 31 -4.30 5.41 7.06
C LEU A 31 -3.84 6.15 8.33
N PRO A 32 -4.72 6.45 9.29
CA PRO A 32 -4.32 7.10 10.53
C PRO A 32 -3.31 6.26 11.31
N TYR A 33 -2.20 6.88 11.72
CA TYR A 33 -1.20 6.20 12.57
C TYR A 33 -1.81 5.68 13.88
N ALA A 34 -2.79 6.39 14.44
CA ALA A 34 -3.50 5.95 15.63
C ALA A 34 -4.21 4.60 15.43
N ALA A 35 -4.75 4.33 14.24
CA ALA A 35 -5.37 3.04 13.93
C ALA A 35 -4.33 1.92 13.81
N VAL A 36 -3.16 2.20 13.23
CA VAL A 36 -2.06 1.23 13.10
C VAL A 36 -1.49 0.87 14.47
N ARG A 37 -1.17 1.87 15.30
CA ARG A 37 -0.50 1.63 16.60
C ARG A 37 -1.38 0.88 17.61
N THR A 38 -2.70 0.90 17.45
CA THR A 38 -3.64 0.19 18.34
C THR A 38 -4.21 -1.07 17.70
N ALA A 39 -3.81 -1.42 16.48
CA ALA A 39 -4.24 -2.64 15.83
C ALA A 39 -3.66 -3.87 16.54
N THR A 40 -4.40 -4.99 16.50
CA THR A 40 -3.92 -6.28 17.03
C THR A 40 -2.61 -6.71 16.39
N SER A 41 -2.45 -6.44 15.09
CA SER A 41 -1.20 -6.60 14.37
C SER A 41 -0.91 -5.34 13.54
N PRO A 42 -0.03 -4.44 14.02
CA PRO A 42 0.31 -3.22 13.31
C PRO A 42 0.95 -3.48 11.94
N VAL A 43 1.76 -4.53 11.84
CA VAL A 43 2.43 -4.93 10.60
C VAL A 43 1.39 -5.37 9.57
N ASP A 44 0.46 -6.24 9.95
CA ASP A 44 -0.56 -6.73 9.02
C ASP A 44 -1.53 -5.62 8.61
N ALA A 45 -1.90 -4.72 9.52
CA ALA A 45 -2.73 -3.56 9.20
C ALA A 45 -2.07 -2.63 8.19
N LEU A 46 -0.76 -2.38 8.35
CA LEU A 46 0.00 -1.57 7.41
C LEU A 46 0.15 -2.27 6.06
N LEU A 47 0.48 -3.57 6.04
CA LEU A 47 0.62 -4.33 4.79
C LEU A 47 -0.70 -4.43 4.04
N ALA A 48 -1.83 -4.65 4.73
CA ALA A 48 -3.15 -4.68 4.10
C ALA A 48 -3.47 -3.35 3.40
N PHE A 49 -3.10 -2.22 4.00
CA PHE A 49 -3.25 -0.91 3.37
C PHE A 49 -2.38 -0.72 2.14
N LEU A 50 -1.09 -1.03 2.26
CA LEU A 50 -0.16 -0.89 1.14
C LEU A 50 -0.55 -1.79 -0.02
N GLN A 51 -0.90 -3.05 0.27
CA GLN A 51 -1.29 -4.03 -0.74
C GLN A 51 -2.61 -3.66 -1.41
N SER A 52 -3.68 -3.41 -0.65
CA SER A 52 -5.00 -3.13 -1.23
C SER A 52 -5.04 -1.85 -2.07
N THR A 53 -4.29 -0.83 -1.66
CA THR A 53 -4.21 0.42 -2.43
C THR A 53 -3.31 0.31 -3.67
N TYR A 54 -2.26 -0.53 -3.62
CA TYR A 54 -1.44 -0.85 -4.78
C TYR A 54 -2.23 -1.65 -5.82
N ASP A 55 -2.85 -2.76 -5.40
CA ASP A 55 -3.59 -3.66 -6.29
C ASP A 55 -4.64 -2.88 -7.06
N ALA A 56 -5.46 -2.11 -6.35
CA ALA A 56 -6.53 -1.35 -6.96
C ALA A 56 -6.02 -0.23 -7.90
N ALA A 57 -4.93 0.45 -7.54
CA ALA A 57 -4.35 1.46 -8.42
C ALA A 57 -3.76 0.84 -9.69
N ALA A 58 -3.04 -0.28 -9.55
CA ALA A 58 -2.45 -1.00 -10.67
C ALA A 58 -3.51 -1.54 -11.63
N ASP A 59 -4.58 -2.10 -11.09
CA ASP A 59 -5.69 -2.66 -11.86
C ASP A 59 -6.47 -1.56 -12.62
N LEU A 60 -6.80 -0.45 -11.94
CA LEU A 60 -7.53 0.68 -12.54
C LEU A 60 -6.68 1.47 -13.55
N ALA A 61 -5.38 1.52 -13.36
CA ALA A 61 -4.45 2.17 -14.28
C ALA A 61 -3.92 1.23 -15.37
N HIS A 62 -4.36 -0.03 -15.39
CA HIS A 62 -3.95 -1.05 -16.35
C HIS A 62 -2.42 -1.21 -16.46
N TRP A 63 -1.75 -1.24 -15.32
CA TRP A 63 -0.30 -1.47 -15.29
C TRP A 63 0.03 -2.89 -15.74
N ASP A 64 1.16 -3.04 -16.45
CA ASP A 64 1.76 -4.35 -16.72
C ASP A 64 2.41 -4.89 -15.44
N ARG A 65 1.59 -5.53 -14.60
CA ARG A 65 2.01 -6.01 -13.29
C ARG A 65 3.05 -7.12 -13.39
N GLU A 66 2.98 -7.97 -14.41
CA GLU A 66 3.98 -9.02 -14.63
C GLU A 66 5.37 -8.42 -14.91
N ALA A 67 5.44 -7.31 -15.67
CA ALA A 67 6.69 -6.62 -15.93
C ALA A 67 7.23 -5.83 -14.71
N LEU A 68 6.35 -5.40 -13.80
CA LEU A 68 6.70 -4.50 -12.69
C LEU A 68 6.93 -5.21 -11.35
N GLU A 69 6.20 -6.29 -11.09
CA GLU A 69 6.25 -6.99 -9.81
C GLU A 69 7.48 -7.90 -9.72
N ARG A 70 8.03 -7.97 -8.52
CA ARG A 70 9.12 -8.92 -8.25
C ARG A 70 8.50 -10.25 -7.83
N PRO A 71 9.02 -11.37 -8.35
CA PRO A 71 8.61 -12.68 -7.86
C PRO A 71 8.88 -12.74 -6.36
N ALA A 72 7.96 -13.34 -5.62
CA ALA A 72 8.10 -13.55 -4.18
C ALA A 72 9.31 -14.45 -3.93
N THR A 73 10.48 -13.85 -3.72
CA THR A 73 11.65 -14.58 -3.23
C THR A 73 11.33 -15.03 -1.82
N SER A 74 11.48 -16.33 -1.56
CA SER A 74 11.30 -16.92 -0.25
C SER A 74 12.26 -16.30 0.78
N GLY A 75 11.78 -15.28 1.50
CA GLY A 75 12.04 -15.01 2.92
C GLY A 75 13.42 -14.57 3.40
N ALA A 76 14.50 -14.63 2.63
CA ALA A 76 15.80 -14.15 3.11
C ALA A 76 16.00 -12.67 2.72
N PRO A 77 15.95 -11.71 3.66
CA PRO A 77 16.47 -10.38 3.37
C PRO A 77 17.96 -10.52 2.98
N PRO A 78 18.45 -9.77 1.98
CA PRO A 78 19.87 -9.77 1.67
C PRO A 78 20.67 -9.41 2.94
N PRO A 79 21.84 -10.01 3.18
CA PRO A 79 22.61 -9.77 4.39
C PRO A 79 22.86 -8.27 4.52
N VAL A 80 22.33 -7.67 5.59
CA VAL A 80 22.58 -6.27 5.91
C VAL A 80 24.07 -6.15 6.24
N ALA A 81 24.83 -5.46 5.39
CA ALA A 81 26.24 -5.23 5.63
C ALA A 81 26.41 -4.51 6.99
N PRO A 82 27.36 -4.93 7.85
CA PRO A 82 27.53 -4.31 9.15
C PRO A 82 27.89 -2.83 8.97
N THR A 83 27.02 -1.95 9.47
CA THR A 83 27.30 -0.52 9.57
C THR A 83 28.54 -0.34 10.41
N ARG A 84 29.65 0.08 9.78
CA ARG A 84 30.87 0.45 10.50
C ARG A 84 30.56 1.70 11.32
N ARG A 85 30.70 1.58 12.64
CA ARG A 85 30.67 2.73 13.57
C ARG A 85 31.84 3.66 13.31
#